data_AF-A0A7S3WY94-F1
#
_entry.id   AF-A0A7S3WY94-F1
#
_cell.length_a   1.000
_cell.length_b   1.000
_cell.length_c   1.000
_cell.angle_alpha   90.00
_cell.angle_beta   90.00
_cell.angle_gamma   90.00
#
_symmetry.space_group_name_H-M   'P 1'
#
loop_
_entity.id
_entity.type
_entity.pdbx_description
1 polymer ?
#
loop_
_entity_poly.entity_id
_entity_poly.type
_entity_poly.pdbx_seq_one_letter_code
_entity_poly.pdbx_strand_id
1 'polypeptide(L)'
;GSDEADMQQEQAPATLSTVGALAVICAAGALAARSRARSTSMRAQFGASLAPSGLGSSVLPSPQGPGFVGAAPAPSLMPEAPVSGESRGERLARGMKLAYWMYTGPAHIGTLRVASSFKNVHAIMHAPLGDDYFNVMRSMLERSRDFTPVTASIVDRHVLARGSQEKVVDNITRKDKEDKPDLILLTPTCTSSILQEDLANFCKRASESTNSDVMLADVNHYRVNEHQASDRTLAQVVTHYLEKLKASGKKVERSARPSANIIGTFTLGFHNSHDCRELKRMLRDMGIETNLVVPEGASVMELEKMPRAWFNICPYREVGLMAAKYLEKEFDMPYIDTCPMGVTETARFVRDIAAIVKPQGHDFDFDKYIDEQTRFVSQSAWFSRSIDCQNLTGKR
;
A
#
# COMPACT_ATOMS: atom_id res chain seq x y z
N GLY A 1 11.20 73.81 15.16
CA GLY A 1 12.06 72.76 15.70
C GLY A 1 11.80 71.52 14.89
N SER A 2 12.76 70.89 14.22
CA SER A 2 14.07 70.40 14.73
C SER A 2 13.81 69.50 15.96
N ASP A 3 14.08 68.19 15.97
CA ASP A 3 15.03 67.39 15.19
C ASP A 3 14.58 65.92 15.07
N GLU A 4 14.84 65.34 13.90
CA GLU A 4 15.18 63.93 13.70
C GLU A 4 16.59 63.67 14.27
N ALA A 5 16.81 62.53 14.92
CA ALA A 5 18.13 61.90 14.98
C ALA A 5 17.98 60.42 15.39
N ASP A 6 17.77 59.58 14.38
CA ASP A 6 18.27 58.20 14.37
C ASP A 6 19.79 58.25 14.50
N MET A 7 20.36 57.51 15.46
CA MET A 7 21.80 57.28 15.51
C MET A 7 22.11 55.82 15.88
N GLN A 8 22.91 55.24 15.01
CA GLN A 8 23.36 53.86 14.92
C GLN A 8 24.14 53.38 16.15
N GLN A 9 24.06 52.07 16.43
CA GLN A 9 25.21 51.34 16.94
C GLN A 9 25.31 49.92 16.35
N GLU A 10 26.38 49.76 15.58
CA GLU A 10 26.90 48.59 14.91
C GLU A 10 27.57 47.64 15.93
N GLN A 11 27.35 46.33 15.83
CA GLN A 11 28.23 45.31 16.41
C GLN A 11 28.02 43.93 15.74
N ALA A 12 29.10 43.40 15.15
CA ALA A 12 29.30 42.00 14.78
C ALA A 12 30.58 41.50 15.49
N PRO A 13 30.96 40.19 15.49
CA PRO A 13 30.21 38.93 15.41
C PRO A 13 30.51 38.01 16.63
N ALA A 14 29.72 36.95 16.86
CA ALA A 14 30.03 35.91 17.85
C ALA A 14 30.05 34.51 17.24
N THR A 15 31.21 34.14 16.70
CA THR A 15 31.62 32.76 16.41
C THR A 15 32.18 32.13 17.67
N LEU A 16 31.45 31.25 18.38
CA LEU A 16 32.00 30.23 19.31
C LEU A 16 30.88 29.48 20.06
N SER A 17 30.40 28.34 19.53
CA SER A 17 29.78 27.31 20.39
C SER A 17 29.60 25.90 19.77
N THR A 18 30.08 25.62 18.55
CA THR A 18 29.82 24.33 17.88
C THR A 18 30.84 23.22 18.17
N VAL A 19 31.94 23.51 18.88
CA VAL A 19 32.99 22.51 19.18
C VAL A 19 32.72 21.71 20.46
N GLY A 20 31.94 22.25 21.41
CA GLY A 20 31.63 21.58 22.68
C GLY A 20 30.63 20.43 22.56
N ALA A 21 29.69 20.50 21.61
CA ALA A 21 28.64 19.50 21.47
C ALA A 21 29.09 18.21 20.76
N LEU A 22 30.12 18.28 19.90
CA LEU A 22 30.65 17.09 19.21
C LEU A 22 31.50 16.18 20.12
N ALA A 23 32.17 16.74 21.13
CA ALA A 23 33.05 15.95 22.02
C ALA A 23 32.28 14.98 22.93
N VAL A 24 31.04 15.34 23.32
CA VAL A 24 30.19 14.52 24.20
C VAL A 24 29.60 13.31 23.46
N ILE A 25 29.37 13.44 22.14
CA ILE A 25 28.77 12.36 21.32
C ILE A 25 29.81 11.28 20.98
N CYS A 26 31.07 11.64 20.74
CA CYS A 26 32.14 10.67 20.44
C CYS A 26 32.52 9.81 21.67
N ALA A 27 32.45 10.34 22.89
CA ALA A 27 32.79 9.60 24.10
C ALA A 27 31.75 8.51 24.44
N ALA A 28 30.46 8.75 24.14
CA ALA A 28 29.39 7.78 24.38
C ALA A 28 29.44 6.58 23.40
N GLY A 29 29.85 6.81 22.14
CA GLY A 29 30.00 5.75 21.14
C GLY A 29 31.13 4.76 21.43
N ALA A 30 32.24 5.23 22.02
CA ALA A 30 33.40 4.39 22.33
C ALA A 30 33.16 3.43 23.52
N LEU A 31 32.30 3.80 24.48
CA LEU A 31 31.97 2.94 25.63
C LEU A 31 31.02 1.78 25.24
N ALA A 32 30.10 2.02 24.30
CA ALA A 32 29.15 1.00 23.83
C ALA A 32 29.81 -0.08 22.94
N ALA A 33 30.87 0.28 22.20
CA ALA A 33 31.62 -0.67 21.37
C ALA A 33 32.47 -1.64 22.22
N ARG A 34 32.97 -1.21 23.38
CA ARG A 34 33.79 -2.05 24.28
C ARG A 34 32.99 -3.09 25.07
N SER A 35 31.69 -2.91 25.28
CA SER A 35 30.87 -3.89 26.03
C SER A 35 30.40 -5.08 25.17
N ARG A 36 30.24 -4.90 23.86
CA ARG A 36 29.83 -5.98 22.94
C ARG A 36 30.95 -6.95 22.56
N ALA A 37 32.22 -6.59 22.73
CA ALA A 37 33.35 -7.44 22.37
C ALA A 37 33.70 -8.51 23.41
N ARG A 38 33.01 -8.58 24.57
CA ARG A 38 33.32 -9.51 25.67
C ARG A 38 32.36 -10.70 25.83
N SER A 39 31.32 -10.85 25.02
CA SER A 39 30.32 -11.93 25.21
C SER A 39 30.32 -13.05 24.16
N THR A 40 31.28 -13.10 23.25
CA THR A 40 31.37 -14.15 22.20
C THR A 40 32.71 -14.87 22.26
N SER A 41 32.91 -15.60 23.36
CA SER A 41 33.97 -16.58 23.51
C SER A 41 33.55 -17.60 24.57
N MET A 42 32.96 -18.71 24.12
CA MET A 42 32.94 -20.05 24.76
C MET A 42 31.72 -20.87 24.28
N ARG A 43 31.91 -21.68 23.23
CA ARG A 43 31.88 -23.15 23.32
C ARG A 43 31.88 -23.76 21.92
N ALA A 44 32.83 -24.66 21.74
CA ALA A 44 33.08 -25.43 20.55
C ALA A 44 32.42 -26.82 20.64
N GLN A 45 32.42 -27.50 19.49
CA GLN A 45 32.45 -28.95 19.26
C GLN A 45 31.13 -29.74 19.35
N PHE A 46 30.75 -30.29 18.19
CA PHE A 46 30.43 -31.70 17.82
C PHE A 46 29.46 -31.61 16.63
N GLY A 47 29.55 -32.34 15.52
CA GLY A 47 30.40 -33.40 15.02
C GLY A 47 29.90 -33.67 13.59
N ALA A 48 30.81 -33.96 12.67
CA ALA A 48 30.48 -34.30 11.28
C ALA A 48 29.87 -35.71 11.20
N SER A 49 28.84 -35.88 10.38
CA SER A 49 28.45 -37.19 9.82
C SER A 49 27.86 -36.98 8.43
N LEU A 50 28.43 -37.72 7.48
CA LEU A 50 28.12 -37.75 6.06
C LEU A 50 27.29 -39.00 5.72
N ALA A 51 26.39 -38.83 4.75
CA ALA A 51 25.86 -39.81 3.78
C ALA A 51 24.71 -40.77 4.21
N PRO A 52 23.97 -41.42 3.27
CA PRO A 52 23.71 -41.13 1.84
C PRO A 52 22.21 -41.24 1.41
N SER A 53 22.00 -40.96 0.13
CA SER A 53 20.87 -41.21 -0.78
C SER A 53 20.16 -42.58 -0.72
N GLY A 54 18.87 -42.61 -1.08
CA GLY A 54 18.14 -43.84 -1.44
C GLY A 54 16.80 -43.59 -2.16
N LEU A 55 16.73 -44.02 -3.42
CA LEU A 55 15.57 -44.06 -4.34
C LEU A 55 14.66 -45.28 -4.06
N GLY A 56 13.40 -45.22 -4.55
CA GLY A 56 12.56 -46.40 -4.85
C GLY A 56 11.14 -46.32 -4.26
N SER A 57 10.12 -45.89 -5.02
CA SER A 57 9.28 -46.68 -5.95
C SER A 57 8.23 -47.57 -5.27
N SER A 58 6.94 -47.31 -5.52
CA SER A 58 6.05 -48.23 -6.24
C SER A 58 4.59 -47.78 -6.21
N VAL A 59 3.89 -48.19 -7.26
CA VAL A 59 2.56 -47.84 -7.74
C VAL A 59 1.57 -48.95 -7.34
N LEU A 60 0.35 -48.55 -6.92
CA LEU A 60 -1.05 -49.11 -7.00
C LEU A 60 -1.29 -50.60 -7.40
N PRO A 61 -2.50 -51.24 -7.20
CA PRO A 61 -3.85 -50.68 -6.97
C PRO A 61 -4.81 -51.43 -5.97
N SER A 62 -5.99 -50.81 -5.81
CA SER A 62 -7.31 -51.16 -5.19
C SER A 62 -7.92 -52.56 -5.52
N PRO A 63 -9.00 -53.10 -4.86
CA PRO A 63 -10.41 -52.65 -5.06
C PRO A 63 -11.52 -52.91 -3.97
N GLN A 64 -12.60 -52.11 -4.09
CA GLN A 64 -14.06 -52.41 -3.90
C GLN A 64 -14.72 -52.72 -2.53
N GLY A 65 -15.86 -52.03 -2.29
CA GLY A 65 -17.00 -52.53 -1.48
C GLY A 65 -17.88 -51.43 -0.85
N PRO A 66 -19.20 -51.31 -1.15
CA PRO A 66 -20.08 -50.24 -0.64
C PRO A 66 -20.78 -50.64 0.67
N GLY A 67 -20.94 -49.70 1.60
CA GLY A 67 -21.65 -49.91 2.86
C GLY A 67 -22.33 -48.64 3.38
N PHE A 68 -23.64 -48.56 3.19
CA PHE A 68 -24.55 -47.60 3.81
C PHE A 68 -24.85 -48.06 5.25
N VAL A 69 -24.57 -47.26 6.30
CA VAL A 69 -25.39 -47.19 7.54
C VAL A 69 -25.13 -45.89 8.31
N GLY A 70 -26.20 -45.14 8.63
CA GLY A 70 -26.39 -44.50 9.94
C GLY A 70 -25.72 -43.15 10.22
N ALA A 71 -26.52 -42.09 10.23
CA ALA A 71 -26.16 -40.80 10.82
C ALA A 71 -25.93 -40.93 12.34
N ALA A 72 -24.75 -40.54 12.80
CA ALA A 72 -24.40 -40.36 14.22
C ALA A 72 -24.26 -38.85 14.54
N PRO A 73 -24.58 -38.41 15.76
CA PRO A 73 -24.67 -36.99 16.10
C PRO A 73 -23.29 -36.32 16.05
N ALA A 74 -23.26 -35.04 15.66
CA ALA A 74 -22.04 -34.23 15.56
C ALA A 74 -21.23 -34.25 16.88
N PRO A 75 -19.93 -34.56 16.85
CA PRO A 75 -19.12 -34.54 18.06
C PRO A 75 -18.81 -33.11 18.48
N SER A 76 -18.90 -32.90 19.79
CA SER A 76 -18.55 -31.72 20.56
C SER A 76 -17.25 -31.03 20.12
N LEU A 77 -17.25 -29.69 20.16
CA LEU A 77 -16.09 -28.79 20.06
C LEU A 77 -15.07 -29.04 21.19
N MET A 78 -14.32 -30.12 21.09
CA MET A 78 -13.06 -30.32 21.79
C MET A 78 -11.96 -30.34 20.71
N PRO A 79 -10.80 -29.70 20.95
CA PRO A 79 -9.72 -29.72 19.97
C PRO A 79 -9.26 -31.16 19.73
N GLU A 80 -9.38 -31.63 18.49
CA GLU A 80 -8.91 -32.95 18.08
C GLU A 80 -7.42 -33.13 18.40
N ALA A 81 -7.07 -34.34 18.86
CA ALA A 81 -5.68 -34.74 19.08
C ALA A 81 -4.88 -34.64 17.76
N PRO A 82 -3.59 -34.29 17.82
CA PRO A 82 -2.79 -34.04 16.62
C PRO A 82 -2.71 -35.27 15.72
N VAL A 83 -3.09 -35.09 14.45
CA VAL A 83 -2.99 -36.11 13.41
C VAL A 83 -1.51 -36.45 13.17
N SER A 84 -1.16 -37.73 13.22
CA SER A 84 0.19 -38.21 12.95
C SER A 84 0.56 -37.92 11.48
N GLY A 85 1.48 -36.97 11.25
CA GLY A 85 1.95 -36.61 9.91
C GLY A 85 2.05 -35.10 9.64
N GLU A 86 1.47 -34.23 10.48
CA GLU A 86 1.57 -32.78 10.28
C GLU A 86 2.99 -32.25 10.51
N SER A 87 3.48 -31.49 9.52
CA SER A 87 4.74 -30.77 9.61
C SER A 87 4.72 -29.78 10.78
N ARG A 88 5.88 -29.46 11.35
CA ARG A 88 6.00 -28.48 12.45
C ARG A 88 5.45 -27.09 12.06
N GLY A 89 5.43 -26.78 10.75
CA GLY A 89 4.86 -25.56 10.19
C GLY A 89 3.32 -25.52 10.23
N GLU A 90 2.65 -26.65 9.99
CA GLU A 90 1.18 -26.74 10.05
C GLU A 90 0.64 -26.61 11.48
N ARG A 91 1.38 -27.14 12.47
CA ARG A 91 1.04 -26.97 13.90
C ARG A 91 1.19 -25.52 14.38
N LEU A 92 2.15 -24.76 13.85
CA LEU A 92 2.34 -23.33 14.15
C LEU A 92 1.25 -22.43 13.55
N ALA A 93 0.48 -22.93 12.58
CA ALA A 93 -0.60 -22.16 11.95
C ALA A 93 -1.89 -22.11 12.80
N ARG A 94 -2.04 -22.99 13.79
CA ARG A 94 -3.28 -23.14 14.58
C ARG A 94 -3.23 -22.55 16.00
N GLY A 95 -2.11 -21.95 16.40
CA GLY A 95 -1.92 -21.36 17.74
C GLY A 95 -1.66 -19.84 17.71
N MET A 96 -1.77 -19.20 18.87
CA MET A 96 -1.36 -17.80 19.04
C MET A 96 0.13 -17.66 18.71
N LYS A 97 0.47 -16.64 17.92
CA LYS A 97 1.86 -16.35 17.52
C LYS A 97 2.43 -15.27 18.43
N LEU A 98 3.56 -15.55 19.09
CA LEU A 98 4.31 -14.54 19.82
C LEU A 98 5.13 -13.72 18.83
N ALA A 99 4.82 -12.43 18.70
CA ALA A 99 5.56 -11.50 17.86
C ALA A 99 5.56 -10.10 18.51
N TYR A 100 6.65 -9.36 18.31
CA TYR A 100 6.79 -7.95 18.69
C TYR A 100 7.05 -7.05 17.48
N TRP A 101 7.19 -7.64 16.29
CA TRP A 101 7.44 -6.96 15.03
C TRP A 101 6.59 -7.58 13.93
N MET A 102 6.05 -6.74 13.05
CA MET A 102 5.31 -7.15 11.86
C MET A 102 5.76 -6.30 10.67
N TYR A 103 5.91 -6.92 9.51
CA TYR A 103 6.29 -6.23 8.28
C TYR A 103 5.12 -5.51 7.61
N THR A 104 3.90 -6.01 7.81
CA THR A 104 2.67 -5.45 7.22
C THR A 104 1.71 -5.12 8.34
N GLY A 105 1.06 -3.97 8.24
CA GLY A 105 0.09 -3.53 9.23
C GLY A 105 -1.24 -4.29 9.14
N PRO A 106 -2.16 -3.99 10.07
CA PRO A 106 -3.52 -4.51 10.00
C PRO A 106 -4.28 -3.93 8.80
N ALA A 107 -5.33 -4.64 8.38
CA ALA A 107 -6.06 -4.36 7.15
C ALA A 107 -6.58 -2.92 7.03
N HIS A 108 -7.12 -2.33 8.10
CA HIS A 108 -7.61 -0.95 8.08
C HIS A 108 -6.54 0.06 7.67
N ILE A 109 -5.26 -0.14 7.99
CA ILE A 109 -4.19 0.77 7.56
C ILE A 109 -4.17 0.88 6.04
N GLY A 110 -4.42 -0.22 5.32
CA GLY A 110 -4.48 -0.20 3.87
C GLY A 110 -5.64 0.64 3.33
N THR A 111 -6.82 0.45 3.89
CA THR A 111 -8.02 1.27 3.58
C THR A 111 -7.78 2.75 3.86
N LEU A 112 -7.15 3.08 5.00
CA LEU A 112 -6.84 4.47 5.39
C LEU A 112 -5.81 5.12 4.48
N ARG A 113 -4.82 4.35 4.00
CA ARG A 113 -3.86 4.82 2.99
C ARG A 113 -4.56 5.16 1.68
N VAL A 114 -5.52 4.34 1.25
CA VAL A 114 -6.33 4.65 0.05
C VAL A 114 -7.11 5.94 0.24
N ALA A 115 -7.88 6.05 1.33
CA ALA A 115 -8.70 7.23 1.62
C ALA A 115 -7.85 8.50 1.72
N SER A 116 -6.73 8.44 2.44
CA SER A 116 -5.87 9.60 2.70
C SER A 116 -5.00 10.03 1.50
N SER A 117 -4.98 9.24 0.43
CA SER A 117 -4.31 9.58 -0.84
C SER A 117 -5.24 10.29 -1.81
N PHE A 118 -6.54 10.00 -1.77
CA PHE A 118 -7.51 10.78 -2.53
C PHE A 118 -7.70 12.17 -1.90
N LYS A 119 -8.04 13.14 -2.74
CA LYS A 119 -8.52 14.45 -2.28
C LYS A 119 -9.98 14.35 -1.88
N ASN A 120 -10.32 15.04 -0.80
CA ASN A 120 -11.68 15.16 -0.29
C ASN A 120 -12.36 13.80 0.01
N VAL A 121 -11.60 12.80 0.43
CA VAL A 121 -12.14 11.52 0.93
C VAL A 121 -11.86 11.42 2.42
N HIS A 122 -12.90 11.15 3.20
CA HIS A 122 -12.79 11.05 4.66
C HIS A 122 -13.02 9.62 5.11
N ALA A 123 -12.06 9.03 5.82
CA ALA A 123 -12.26 7.70 6.40
C ALA A 123 -12.78 7.82 7.84
N ILE A 124 -13.77 6.99 8.18
CA ILE A 124 -14.27 6.86 9.55
C ILE A 124 -13.98 5.45 10.01
N MET A 125 -13.10 5.28 11.00
CA MET A 125 -12.81 3.97 11.59
C MET A 125 -13.82 3.64 12.66
N HIS A 126 -14.48 2.49 12.58
CA HIS A 126 -15.29 2.01 13.69
C HIS A 126 -14.42 1.27 14.73
N ALA A 127 -13.72 2.03 15.57
CA ALA A 127 -12.59 1.51 16.35
C ALA A 127 -12.60 1.99 17.80
N PRO A 128 -11.95 1.28 18.75
CA PRO A 128 -11.68 1.79 20.08
C PRO A 128 -10.81 3.06 20.07
N LEU A 129 -10.78 3.76 21.19
CA LEU A 129 -9.86 4.89 21.38
C LEU A 129 -8.40 4.40 21.35
N GLY A 130 -7.55 5.03 20.53
CA GLY A 130 -6.14 4.70 20.35
C GLY A 130 -5.78 4.08 19.00
N ASP A 131 -6.76 3.50 18.29
CA ASP A 131 -6.56 2.97 16.93
C ASP A 131 -6.35 4.09 15.88
N ASP A 132 -6.54 5.35 16.28
CA ASP A 132 -6.27 6.54 15.48
C ASP A 132 -4.77 6.89 15.36
N TYR A 133 -3.87 5.99 15.80
CA TYR A 133 -2.42 6.12 15.63
C TYR A 133 -1.97 6.28 14.16
N PHE A 134 -2.80 5.86 13.20
CA PHE A 134 -2.57 6.16 11.78
C PHE A 134 -2.34 7.66 11.51
N ASN A 135 -3.05 8.53 12.23
CA ASN A 135 -2.88 9.99 12.11
C ASN A 135 -1.47 10.43 12.51
N VAL A 136 -0.92 9.83 13.56
CA VAL A 136 0.46 10.09 14.00
C VAL A 136 1.45 9.60 12.95
N MET A 137 1.28 8.39 12.43
CA MET A 137 2.17 7.83 11.40
C MET A 137 2.20 8.70 10.14
N ARG A 138 1.04 9.07 9.60
CA ARG A 138 0.96 9.92 8.40
C ARG A 138 1.56 11.29 8.66
N SER A 139 1.19 11.94 9.76
CA SER A 139 1.69 13.29 10.07
C SER A 139 3.21 13.31 10.27
N MET A 140 3.78 12.31 10.93
CA MET A 140 5.22 12.27 11.24
C MET A 140 6.08 11.79 10.07
N LEU A 141 5.65 10.76 9.35
CA LEU A 141 6.46 10.14 8.28
C LEU A 141 6.34 10.92 6.97
N GLU A 142 5.13 11.35 6.60
CA GLU A 142 4.93 12.19 5.39
C GLU A 142 5.21 13.66 5.65
N ARG A 143 5.28 14.09 6.92
CA ARG A 143 5.38 15.50 7.31
C ARG A 143 4.31 16.37 6.63
N SER A 144 3.10 15.82 6.54
CA SER A 144 1.94 16.49 5.98
C SER A 144 1.64 17.78 6.76
N ARG A 145 1.31 18.84 6.03
CA ARG A 145 0.86 20.12 6.63
C ARG A 145 -0.62 20.09 6.99
N ASP A 146 -1.39 19.28 6.27
CA ASP A 146 -2.83 19.14 6.45
C ASP A 146 -3.13 18.04 7.46
N PHE A 147 -4.24 18.21 8.17
CA PHE A 147 -4.79 17.16 9.03
C PHE A 147 -5.08 15.90 8.20
N THR A 148 -4.91 14.75 8.83
CA THR A 148 -5.25 13.48 8.19
C THR A 148 -6.77 13.29 8.19
N PRO A 149 -7.41 13.03 7.02
CA PRO A 149 -8.86 12.97 6.89
C PRO A 149 -9.39 11.61 7.40
N VAL A 150 -9.11 11.32 8.66
CA VAL A 150 -9.43 10.07 9.33
C VAL A 150 -9.98 10.39 10.72
N THR A 151 -11.15 9.85 11.05
CA THR A 151 -11.79 10.02 12.35
C THR A 151 -12.21 8.67 12.92
N ALA A 152 -12.16 8.50 14.25
CA ALA A 152 -12.65 7.30 14.90
C ALA A 152 -14.11 7.48 15.36
N SER A 153 -15.00 6.60 14.90
CA SER A 153 -16.30 6.35 15.54
C SER A 153 -16.08 5.38 16.71
N ILE A 154 -15.84 5.97 17.89
CA ILE A 154 -15.28 5.27 19.07
C ILE A 154 -16.15 4.09 19.51
N VAL A 155 -15.56 2.91 19.60
CA VAL A 155 -16.13 1.72 20.25
C VAL A 155 -15.75 1.75 21.72
N ASP A 156 -16.72 2.03 22.59
CA ASP A 156 -16.55 2.01 24.04
C ASP A 156 -17.39 0.87 24.68
N ARG A 157 -17.37 0.77 26.01
CA ARG A 157 -18.10 -0.31 26.72
C ARG A 157 -19.61 -0.26 26.50
N HIS A 158 -20.20 0.90 26.20
CA HIS A 158 -21.63 1.01 25.90
C HIS A 158 -21.94 0.42 24.53
N VAL A 159 -21.04 0.59 23.55
CA VAL A 159 -21.13 -0.06 22.24
C VAL A 159 -21.12 -1.58 22.39
N LEU A 160 -20.26 -2.12 23.27
CA LEU A 160 -20.24 -3.57 23.54
C LEU A 160 -21.53 -4.08 24.19
N ALA A 161 -22.19 -3.27 25.03
CA ALA A 161 -23.38 -3.69 25.76
C ALA A 161 -24.68 -3.52 24.97
N ARG A 162 -24.75 -2.52 24.07
CA ARG A 162 -26.00 -2.10 23.42
C ARG A 162 -25.89 -2.00 21.89
N GLY A 163 -24.74 -2.34 21.33
CA GLY A 163 -24.38 -2.05 19.95
C GLY A 163 -23.98 -0.58 19.73
N SER A 164 -23.46 -0.28 18.54
CA SER A 164 -23.06 1.07 18.13
C SER A 164 -24.26 2.01 17.90
N GLN A 165 -25.48 1.45 17.89
CA GLN A 165 -26.74 2.18 17.77
C GLN A 165 -26.69 3.20 16.62
N GLU A 166 -26.85 4.49 16.91
CA GLU A 166 -26.82 5.57 15.91
C GLU A 166 -25.44 6.24 15.82
N LYS A 167 -24.48 5.88 16.69
CA LYS A 167 -23.19 6.57 16.81
C LYS A 167 -22.41 6.60 15.49
N VAL A 168 -22.44 5.51 14.73
CA VAL A 168 -21.77 5.45 13.42
C VAL A 168 -22.46 6.39 12.41
N VAL A 169 -23.79 6.38 12.35
CA VAL A 169 -24.59 7.22 11.44
C VAL A 169 -24.45 8.70 11.80
N ASP A 170 -24.47 9.04 13.09
CA ASP A 170 -24.28 10.39 13.61
C ASP A 170 -22.89 10.93 13.27
N ASN A 171 -21.84 10.12 13.45
CA ASN A 171 -20.48 10.51 13.11
C ASN A 171 -20.31 10.71 11.60
N ILE A 172 -20.88 9.84 10.77
CA ILE A 172 -20.88 10.02 9.31
C ILE A 172 -21.60 11.32 8.93
N THR A 173 -22.79 11.55 9.45
CA THR A 173 -23.61 12.75 9.16
C THR A 173 -22.96 14.03 9.66
N ARG A 174 -22.31 13.97 10.82
CA ARG A 174 -21.54 15.09 11.37
C ARG A 174 -20.35 15.41 10.47
N LYS A 175 -19.61 14.40 10.03
CA LYS A 175 -18.44 14.58 9.17
C LYS A 175 -18.78 15.08 7.78
N ASP A 176 -19.90 14.64 7.22
CA ASP A 176 -20.48 15.21 6.00
C ASP A 176 -20.71 16.73 6.13
N LYS A 177 -21.28 17.18 7.26
CA LYS A 177 -21.57 18.60 7.49
C LYS A 177 -20.32 19.45 7.76
N GLU A 178 -19.37 18.91 8.52
CA GLU A 178 -18.15 19.61 8.92
C GLU A 178 -17.16 19.74 7.75
N ASP A 179 -16.86 18.61 7.10
CA ASP A 179 -15.72 18.50 6.17
C ASP A 179 -16.17 18.46 4.69
N LYS A 180 -17.45 18.16 4.42
CA LYS A 180 -18.06 18.04 3.07
C LYS A 180 -17.22 17.23 2.07
N PRO A 181 -16.84 15.98 2.42
CA PRO A 181 -16.08 15.12 1.53
C PRO A 181 -16.89 14.71 0.29
N ASP A 182 -16.20 14.28 -0.77
CA ASP A 182 -16.82 13.66 -1.93
C ASP A 182 -17.24 12.22 -1.60
N LEU A 183 -16.45 11.54 -0.75
CA LEU A 183 -16.67 10.17 -0.29
C LEU A 183 -16.32 10.01 1.19
N ILE A 184 -17.21 9.39 1.96
CA ILE A 184 -16.96 8.90 3.30
C ILE A 184 -16.76 7.38 3.25
N LEU A 185 -15.59 6.92 3.71
CA LEU A 185 -15.23 5.51 3.73
C LEU A 185 -15.28 4.96 5.16
N LEU A 186 -16.37 4.27 5.49
CA LEU A 186 -16.49 3.55 6.76
C LEU A 186 -15.51 2.37 6.74
N THR A 187 -14.57 2.38 7.68
CA THR A 187 -13.46 1.44 7.75
C THR A 187 -13.66 0.52 8.96
N PRO A 188 -13.92 -0.78 8.76
CA PRO A 188 -13.96 -1.73 9.85
C PRO A 188 -12.56 -1.86 10.47
N THR A 189 -12.46 -2.27 11.73
CA THR A 189 -11.21 -2.65 12.41
C THR A 189 -11.27 -4.08 12.93
N CYS A 190 -10.23 -4.54 13.63
CA CYS A 190 -10.23 -5.86 14.27
C CYS A 190 -11.37 -6.00 15.28
N THR A 191 -11.69 -4.92 16.01
CA THR A 191 -12.82 -4.88 16.95
C THR A 191 -14.16 -4.96 16.22
N SER A 192 -14.40 -4.12 15.21
CA SER A 192 -15.69 -4.15 14.48
C SER A 192 -15.95 -5.49 13.82
N SER A 193 -14.89 -6.15 13.34
CA SER A 193 -15.00 -7.46 12.69
C SER A 193 -15.52 -8.56 13.62
N ILE A 194 -15.31 -8.43 14.95
CA ILE A 194 -15.83 -9.38 15.95
C ILE A 194 -17.25 -9.02 16.39
N LEU A 195 -17.60 -7.73 16.47
CA LEU A 195 -18.93 -7.30 16.89
C LEU A 195 -20.03 -7.71 15.89
N GLN A 196 -19.67 -7.93 14.63
CA GLN A 196 -20.57 -8.41 13.57
C GLN A 196 -21.85 -7.57 13.43
N GLU A 197 -21.74 -6.26 13.67
CA GLU A 197 -22.82 -5.32 13.43
C GLU A 197 -23.02 -5.12 11.93
N ASP A 198 -24.24 -4.74 11.55
CA ASP A 198 -24.59 -4.48 10.16
C ASP A 198 -24.10 -3.08 9.72
N LEU A 199 -22.78 -2.96 9.55
CA LEU A 199 -22.13 -1.73 9.10
C LEU A 199 -22.60 -1.32 7.70
N ALA A 200 -22.99 -2.28 6.86
CA ALA A 200 -23.51 -2.00 5.52
C ALA A 200 -24.86 -1.26 5.62
N ASN A 201 -25.75 -1.71 6.51
CA ASN A 201 -27.00 -1.01 6.77
C ASN A 201 -26.77 0.39 7.38
N PHE A 202 -25.75 0.58 8.24
CA PHE A 202 -25.41 1.91 8.74
C PHE A 202 -24.92 2.85 7.63
N CYS A 203 -24.06 2.37 6.72
CA CYS A 203 -23.66 3.15 5.55
C CYS A 203 -24.87 3.53 4.69
N LYS A 204 -25.79 2.59 4.44
CA LYS A 204 -27.00 2.85 3.66
C LYS A 204 -27.87 3.93 4.32
N ARG A 205 -28.18 3.78 5.61
CA ARG A 205 -28.94 4.79 6.37
C ARG A 205 -28.26 6.17 6.34
N ALA A 206 -26.94 6.20 6.55
CA ALA A 206 -26.20 7.46 6.53
C ALA A 206 -26.17 8.10 5.13
N SER A 207 -26.13 7.30 4.06
CA SER A 207 -26.18 7.81 2.68
C SER A 207 -27.50 8.52 2.33
N GLU A 208 -28.60 8.19 3.02
CA GLU A 208 -29.89 8.86 2.84
C GLU A 208 -29.92 10.26 3.50
N SER A 209 -29.02 10.52 4.45
CA SER A 209 -28.95 11.76 5.24
C SER A 209 -27.69 12.60 4.99
N THR A 210 -26.86 12.21 4.02
CA THR A 210 -25.59 12.89 3.68
C THR A 210 -25.55 13.27 2.20
N ASN A 211 -24.75 14.29 1.87
CA ASN A 211 -24.51 14.68 0.48
C ASN A 211 -23.33 13.91 -0.13
N SER A 212 -22.38 13.51 0.71
CA SER A 212 -21.23 12.68 0.34
C SER A 212 -21.68 11.28 -0.07
N ASP A 213 -20.97 10.63 -0.99
CA ASP A 213 -21.12 9.18 -1.15
C ASP A 213 -20.64 8.49 0.14
N VAL A 214 -21.33 7.44 0.59
CA VAL A 214 -20.94 6.67 1.78
C VAL A 214 -20.70 5.22 1.39
N MET A 215 -19.52 4.70 1.71
CA MET A 215 -19.12 3.33 1.37
C MET A 215 -18.51 2.61 2.57
N LEU A 216 -18.86 1.32 2.74
CA LEU A 216 -18.17 0.42 3.65
C LEU A 216 -16.98 -0.21 2.92
N ALA A 217 -15.78 -0.10 3.48
CA ALA A 217 -14.62 -0.81 2.96
C ALA A 217 -14.82 -2.33 3.09
N ASP A 218 -14.83 -3.03 1.97
CA ASP A 218 -15.02 -4.49 1.90
C ASP A 218 -13.73 -5.22 2.29
N VAL A 219 -13.41 -5.16 3.59
CA VAL A 219 -12.13 -5.62 4.15
C VAL A 219 -12.38 -6.39 5.44
N ASN A 220 -11.80 -7.59 5.54
CA ASN A 220 -11.87 -8.42 6.74
C ASN A 220 -10.50 -8.56 7.41
N HIS A 221 -10.42 -8.08 8.66
CA HIS A 221 -9.17 -8.00 9.45
C HIS A 221 -8.47 -9.34 9.65
N TYR A 222 -9.22 -10.43 9.68
CA TYR A 222 -8.69 -11.77 9.94
C TYR A 222 -8.37 -12.55 8.65
N ARG A 223 -8.55 -11.93 7.49
CA ARG A 223 -8.36 -12.57 6.18
C ARG A 223 -7.34 -11.87 5.29
N VAL A 224 -7.19 -10.56 5.43
CA VAL A 224 -6.31 -9.77 4.57
C VAL A 224 -5.37 -8.88 5.40
N ASN A 225 -4.18 -8.62 4.85
CA ASN A 225 -3.23 -7.68 5.42
C ASN A 225 -3.44 -6.26 4.84
N GLU A 226 -2.60 -5.31 5.27
CA GLU A 226 -2.59 -3.93 4.78
C GLU A 226 -2.59 -3.81 3.25
N HIS A 227 -1.65 -4.45 2.56
CA HIS A 227 -1.52 -4.30 1.10
C HIS A 227 -2.72 -4.85 0.33
N GLN A 228 -3.20 -6.03 0.73
CA GLN A 228 -4.39 -6.64 0.13
C GLN A 228 -5.64 -5.80 0.37
N ALA A 229 -5.76 -5.20 1.56
CA ALA A 229 -6.83 -4.26 1.87
C ALA A 229 -6.72 -2.99 1.04
N SER A 230 -5.51 -2.45 0.81
CA SER A 230 -5.30 -1.31 -0.08
C SER A 230 -5.74 -1.61 -1.52
N ASP A 231 -5.32 -2.74 -2.07
CA ASP A 231 -5.66 -3.13 -3.45
C ASP A 231 -7.17 -3.31 -3.63
N ARG A 232 -7.81 -4.02 -2.69
CA ARG A 232 -9.26 -4.24 -2.69
C ARG A 232 -10.05 -2.96 -2.50
N THR A 233 -9.64 -2.11 -1.55
CA THR A 233 -10.31 -0.82 -1.29
C THR A 233 -10.19 0.10 -2.50
N LEU A 234 -9.00 0.20 -3.12
CA LEU A 234 -8.81 0.99 -4.33
C LEU A 234 -9.70 0.50 -5.47
N ALA A 235 -9.71 -0.81 -5.72
CA ALA A 235 -10.57 -1.40 -6.75
C ALA A 235 -12.05 -1.16 -6.47
N GLN A 236 -12.48 -1.23 -5.20
CA GLN A 236 -13.85 -0.95 -4.79
C GLN A 236 -14.25 0.50 -5.09
N VAL A 237 -13.41 1.48 -4.72
CA VAL A 237 -13.65 2.91 -5.02
C VAL A 237 -13.73 3.14 -6.53
N VAL A 238 -12.75 2.62 -7.29
CA VAL A 238 -12.72 2.77 -8.76
C VAL A 238 -13.97 2.16 -9.41
N THR A 239 -14.33 0.95 -9.00
CA THR A 239 -15.52 0.24 -9.52
C THR A 239 -16.79 1.04 -9.24
N HIS A 240 -16.97 1.52 -8.00
CA HIS A 240 -18.16 2.27 -7.61
C HIS A 240 -18.40 3.51 -8.48
N TYR A 241 -17.36 4.34 -8.69
CA TYR A 241 -17.49 5.56 -9.50
C TYR A 241 -17.64 5.28 -11.00
N LEU A 242 -17.02 4.21 -11.51
CA LEU A 242 -17.18 3.81 -12.92
C LEU A 242 -18.54 3.16 -13.19
N GLU A 243 -19.13 2.47 -12.21
CA GLU A 243 -20.52 2.00 -12.30
C GLU A 243 -21.51 3.17 -12.27
N LYS A 244 -21.28 4.20 -11.44
CA LYS A 244 -22.06 5.44 -11.47
C LYS A 244 -21.96 6.14 -12.84
N LEU A 245 -20.77 6.18 -13.44
CA LEU A 245 -20.58 6.69 -14.80
C LEU A 245 -21.40 5.89 -15.82
N LYS A 246 -21.33 4.55 -15.78
CA LYS A 246 -22.12 3.68 -16.68
C LYS A 246 -23.63 3.92 -16.52
N ALA A 247 -24.11 4.01 -15.28
CA ALA A 247 -25.52 4.28 -14.99
C ALA A 247 -25.98 5.66 -15.49
N SER A 248 -25.09 6.66 -15.52
CA SER A 248 -25.40 7.98 -16.07
C SER A 248 -25.53 8.01 -17.59
N GLY A 249 -25.05 6.98 -18.30
CA GLY A 249 -25.06 6.91 -19.77
C GLY A 249 -24.07 7.86 -20.47
N LYS A 250 -23.24 8.59 -19.70
CA LYS A 250 -22.23 9.49 -20.25
C LYS A 250 -21.15 8.71 -20.98
N LYS A 251 -20.99 8.97 -22.29
CA LYS A 251 -19.92 8.40 -23.09
C LYS A 251 -18.61 9.16 -22.84
N VAL A 252 -17.54 8.42 -22.66
CA VAL A 252 -16.19 8.96 -22.46
C VAL A 252 -15.34 8.56 -23.66
N GLU A 253 -14.94 9.54 -24.45
CA GLU A 253 -14.07 9.32 -25.60
C GLU A 253 -12.61 9.18 -25.18
N ARG A 254 -11.89 8.29 -25.86
CA ARG A 254 -10.44 8.14 -25.67
C ARG A 254 -9.73 9.42 -26.13
N SER A 255 -8.64 9.72 -25.45
CA SER A 255 -7.76 10.83 -25.81
C SER A 255 -7.20 10.69 -27.23
N ALA A 256 -7.06 11.83 -27.92
CA ALA A 256 -6.52 11.87 -29.29
C ALA A 256 -5.02 11.53 -29.35
N ARG A 257 -4.28 11.81 -28.28
CA ARG A 257 -2.87 11.45 -28.11
C ARG A 257 -2.75 10.28 -27.15
N PRO A 258 -1.69 9.46 -27.23
CA PRO A 258 -1.46 8.39 -26.28
C PRO A 258 -1.44 8.95 -24.86
N SER A 259 -2.21 8.34 -23.97
CA SER A 259 -2.20 8.69 -22.56
C SER A 259 -2.34 7.47 -21.67
N ALA A 260 -1.82 7.57 -20.45
CA ALA A 260 -1.81 6.48 -19.48
C ALA A 260 -2.37 6.91 -18.12
N ASN A 261 -3.07 6.01 -17.45
CA ASN A 261 -3.32 6.13 -16.01
C ASN A 261 -2.18 5.49 -15.22
N ILE A 262 -1.76 6.10 -14.12
CA ILE A 262 -0.85 5.48 -13.15
C ILE A 262 -1.69 5.05 -11.95
N ILE A 263 -1.76 3.75 -11.69
CA ILE A 263 -2.59 3.16 -10.66
C ILE A 263 -1.71 2.53 -9.59
N GLY A 264 -1.90 2.91 -8.33
CA GLY A 264 -1.24 2.30 -7.18
C GLY A 264 -0.26 3.21 -6.45
N THR A 265 -0.21 4.52 -6.76
CA THR A 265 0.57 5.48 -5.96
C THR A 265 -0.24 5.88 -4.72
N PHE A 266 0.31 5.65 -3.52
CA PHE A 266 -0.31 5.99 -2.23
C PHE A 266 0.62 6.74 -1.28
N THR A 267 0.03 7.38 -0.28
CA THR A 267 0.63 7.87 0.96
C THR A 267 1.19 6.70 1.77
N LEU A 268 2.25 6.95 2.54
CA LEU A 268 3.04 5.97 3.27
C LEU A 268 3.60 4.85 2.38
N GLY A 269 3.66 5.08 1.07
CA GLY A 269 4.34 4.19 0.14
C GLY A 269 5.82 4.53 0.04
N PHE A 270 6.65 3.50 -0.07
CA PHE A 270 8.10 3.67 -0.11
C PHE A 270 8.52 4.43 -1.37
N HIS A 271 8.93 5.69 -1.20
CA HIS A 271 9.35 6.60 -2.30
C HIS A 271 8.30 6.87 -3.40
N ASN A 272 7.03 6.52 -3.18
CA ASN A 272 5.96 6.63 -4.16
C ASN A 272 5.83 8.02 -4.82
N SER A 273 6.03 9.10 -4.06
CA SER A 273 5.93 10.47 -4.59
C SER A 273 7.07 10.80 -5.57
N HIS A 274 8.25 10.25 -5.35
CA HIS A 274 9.42 10.39 -6.22
C HIS A 274 9.27 9.51 -7.47
N ASP A 275 8.86 8.25 -7.28
CA ASP A 275 8.62 7.32 -8.37
C ASP A 275 7.54 7.85 -9.33
N CYS A 276 6.45 8.39 -8.79
CA CYS A 276 5.37 8.98 -9.59
C CYS A 276 5.86 10.17 -10.44
N ARG A 277 6.79 10.98 -9.91
CA ARG A 277 7.41 12.07 -10.68
C ARG A 277 8.27 11.53 -11.82
N GLU A 278 9.00 10.45 -11.57
CA GLU A 278 9.86 9.81 -12.57
C GLU A 278 9.04 9.13 -13.67
N LEU A 279 7.97 8.40 -13.30
CA LEU A 279 7.03 7.83 -14.26
C LEU A 279 6.41 8.90 -15.16
N LYS A 280 5.97 10.03 -14.59
CA LYS A 280 5.46 11.18 -15.36
C LYS A 280 6.51 11.78 -16.29
N ARG A 281 7.78 11.84 -15.86
CA ARG A 281 8.89 12.31 -16.70
C ARG A 281 9.09 11.36 -17.89
N MET A 282 9.23 10.06 -17.63
CA MET A 282 9.42 9.05 -18.67
C MET A 282 8.28 9.06 -19.70
N LEU A 283 7.02 9.11 -19.24
CA LEU A 283 5.87 9.18 -20.15
C LEU A 283 5.92 10.42 -21.05
N ARG A 284 6.21 11.59 -20.47
CA ARG A 284 6.35 12.83 -21.22
C ARG A 284 7.48 12.77 -22.24
N ASP A 285 8.62 12.20 -21.89
CA ASP A 285 9.77 12.06 -22.80
C ASP A 285 9.44 11.15 -23.99
N MET A 286 8.53 10.18 -23.80
CA MET A 286 7.98 9.31 -24.85
C MET A 286 6.77 9.90 -25.61
N GLY A 287 6.38 11.15 -25.32
CA GLY A 287 5.21 11.78 -25.92
C GLY A 287 3.86 11.23 -25.46
N ILE A 288 3.82 10.56 -24.30
CA ILE A 288 2.61 9.98 -23.70
C ILE A 288 2.12 10.89 -22.57
N GLU A 289 0.85 11.30 -22.63
CA GLU A 289 0.25 12.15 -21.62
C GLU A 289 -0.13 11.32 -20.37
N THR A 290 0.04 11.89 -19.17
CA THR A 290 -0.49 11.27 -17.94
C THR A 290 -1.95 11.70 -17.78
N ASN A 291 -2.90 10.78 -17.97
CA ASN A 291 -4.33 11.08 -17.87
C ASN A 291 -4.76 11.26 -16.41
N LEU A 292 -4.47 10.27 -15.56
CA LEU A 292 -4.79 10.32 -14.14
C LEU A 292 -3.78 9.53 -13.31
N VAL A 293 -3.52 9.97 -12.08
CA VAL A 293 -2.77 9.19 -11.07
C VAL A 293 -3.73 8.86 -9.95
N VAL A 294 -3.87 7.57 -9.62
CA VAL A 294 -4.87 7.10 -8.67
C VAL A 294 -4.20 6.17 -7.64
N PRO A 295 -4.49 6.34 -6.33
CA PRO A 295 -5.31 7.40 -5.73
C PRO A 295 -4.60 8.74 -5.50
N GLU A 296 -3.27 8.76 -5.44
CA GLU A 296 -2.51 9.94 -4.96
C GLU A 296 -2.85 11.24 -5.71
N GLY A 297 -3.51 12.15 -5.00
CA GLY A 297 -3.81 13.51 -5.46
C GLY A 297 -5.01 13.63 -6.42
N ALA A 298 -5.68 12.53 -6.76
CA ALA A 298 -6.93 12.55 -7.53
C ALA A 298 -8.13 12.89 -6.64
N SER A 299 -9.14 13.59 -7.19
CA SER A 299 -10.49 13.52 -6.61
C SER A 299 -11.21 12.30 -7.15
N VAL A 300 -12.08 11.69 -6.34
CA VAL A 300 -12.94 10.58 -6.76
C VAL A 300 -13.86 10.95 -7.91
N MET A 301 -14.23 12.23 -8.03
CA MET A 301 -15.01 12.76 -9.16
C MET A 301 -14.25 12.70 -10.48
N GLU A 302 -12.92 12.60 -10.45
CA GLU A 302 -12.09 12.49 -11.66
C GLU A 302 -11.96 11.04 -12.15
N LEU A 303 -12.41 10.05 -11.37
CA LEU A 303 -12.33 8.64 -11.76
C LEU A 303 -13.14 8.35 -13.04
N GLU A 304 -14.17 9.15 -13.34
CA GLU A 304 -14.88 9.08 -14.62
C GLU A 304 -13.98 9.32 -15.84
N LYS A 305 -12.81 9.95 -15.65
CA LYS A 305 -11.84 10.23 -16.72
C LYS A 305 -10.91 9.05 -16.96
N MET A 306 -10.89 8.01 -16.10
CA MET A 306 -9.98 6.86 -16.28
C MET A 306 -10.13 6.20 -17.66
N PRO A 307 -11.34 5.97 -18.20
CA PRO A 307 -11.53 5.37 -19.54
C PRO A 307 -11.01 6.22 -20.72
N ARG A 308 -10.61 7.47 -20.50
CA ARG A 308 -10.01 8.32 -21.55
C ARG A 308 -8.60 7.87 -21.94
N ALA A 309 -7.91 7.15 -21.05
CA ALA A 309 -6.55 6.70 -21.28
C ALA A 309 -6.48 5.55 -22.30
N TRP A 310 -5.33 5.41 -22.93
CA TRP A 310 -5.06 4.29 -23.83
C TRP A 310 -4.74 3.02 -23.05
N PHE A 311 -4.04 3.16 -21.92
CA PHE A 311 -3.64 2.03 -21.07
C PHE A 311 -3.43 2.44 -19.62
N ASN A 312 -3.22 1.44 -18.77
CA ASN A 312 -2.96 1.61 -17.34
C ASN A 312 -1.54 1.14 -16.98
N ILE A 313 -0.91 1.78 -15.99
CA ILE A 313 0.39 1.40 -15.45
C ILE A 313 0.22 1.07 -13.97
N CYS A 314 0.62 -0.13 -13.57
CA CYS A 314 0.62 -0.62 -12.19
C CYS A 314 2.07 -0.89 -11.76
N PRO A 315 2.80 0.14 -11.29
CA PRO A 315 4.23 0.00 -11.02
C PRO A 315 4.52 -0.81 -9.75
N TYR A 316 3.52 -1.05 -8.89
CA TYR A 316 3.66 -1.77 -7.63
C TYR A 316 2.86 -3.07 -7.69
N ARG A 317 3.51 -4.19 -7.35
CA ARG A 317 2.90 -5.53 -7.48
C ARG A 317 1.76 -5.76 -6.49
N GLU A 318 1.85 -5.11 -5.34
CA GLU A 318 0.99 -5.30 -4.19
C GLU A 318 -0.35 -4.58 -4.31
N VAL A 319 -0.45 -3.56 -5.16
CA VAL A 319 -1.58 -2.62 -5.19
C VAL A 319 -1.86 -2.08 -6.61
N GLY A 320 -3.13 -1.96 -6.96
CA GLY A 320 -3.61 -1.40 -8.24
C GLY A 320 -4.01 -2.43 -9.28
N LEU A 321 -3.52 -3.67 -9.16
CA LEU A 321 -3.81 -4.75 -10.11
C LEU A 321 -5.30 -5.13 -10.15
N MET A 322 -6.01 -5.12 -9.02
CA MET A 322 -7.44 -5.41 -9.03
C MET A 322 -8.23 -4.36 -9.84
N ALA A 323 -7.88 -3.08 -9.67
CA ALA A 323 -8.50 -1.99 -10.42
C ALA A 323 -8.15 -2.06 -11.92
N ALA A 324 -6.89 -2.37 -12.27
CA ALA A 324 -6.46 -2.51 -13.64
C ALA A 324 -7.16 -3.67 -14.37
N LYS A 325 -7.32 -4.82 -13.72
CA LYS A 325 -8.07 -5.96 -14.27
C LYS A 325 -9.56 -5.65 -14.47
N TYR A 326 -10.16 -4.86 -13.58
CA TYR A 326 -11.52 -4.36 -13.78
C TYR A 326 -11.60 -3.47 -15.03
N LEU A 327 -10.67 -2.53 -15.19
CA LEU A 327 -10.61 -1.63 -16.35
C LEU A 327 -10.36 -2.38 -17.67
N GLU A 328 -9.49 -3.39 -17.65
CA GLU A 328 -9.27 -4.27 -18.80
C GLU A 328 -10.56 -4.99 -19.21
N LYS A 329 -11.24 -5.64 -18.26
CA LYS A 329 -12.47 -6.38 -18.52
C LYS A 329 -13.62 -5.49 -18.99
N GLU A 330 -13.78 -4.32 -18.39
CA GLU A 330 -14.98 -3.50 -18.55
C GLU A 330 -14.85 -2.38 -19.60
N PHE A 331 -13.61 -1.97 -19.91
CA PHE A 331 -13.32 -0.85 -20.83
C PHE A 331 -12.28 -1.19 -21.90
N ASP A 332 -11.86 -2.46 -22.01
CA ASP A 332 -10.84 -2.93 -22.96
C ASP A 332 -9.53 -2.14 -22.87
N MET A 333 -9.15 -1.81 -21.64
CA MET A 333 -7.95 -1.03 -21.34
C MET A 333 -6.79 -1.95 -20.94
N PRO A 334 -5.77 -2.14 -21.79
CA PRO A 334 -4.61 -2.94 -21.41
C PRO A 334 -3.88 -2.29 -20.23
N TYR A 335 -3.15 -3.10 -19.47
CA TYR A 335 -2.32 -2.62 -18.36
C TYR A 335 -0.91 -3.20 -18.41
N ILE A 336 0.04 -2.47 -17.80
CA ILE A 336 1.44 -2.89 -17.63
C ILE A 336 1.71 -3.05 -16.15
N ASP A 337 2.16 -4.23 -15.72
CA ASP A 337 2.55 -4.54 -14.33
C ASP A 337 4.05 -4.75 -14.15
N THR A 338 4.84 -4.54 -15.21
CA THR A 338 6.31 -4.49 -15.14
C THR A 338 6.75 -3.28 -14.32
N CYS A 339 7.32 -3.54 -13.14
CA CYS A 339 7.88 -2.52 -12.27
C CYS A 339 9.19 -1.96 -12.87
N PRO A 340 9.27 -0.66 -13.22
CA PRO A 340 10.46 -0.09 -13.88
C PRO A 340 11.62 0.18 -12.90
N MET A 341 12.01 -0.82 -12.11
CA MET A 341 13.07 -0.71 -11.11
C MET A 341 14.37 -1.35 -11.60
N GLY A 342 15.38 -0.52 -11.84
CA GLY A 342 16.68 -0.94 -12.37
C GLY A 342 16.71 -1.00 -13.90
N VAL A 343 17.91 -0.86 -14.49
CA VAL A 343 18.10 -0.60 -15.93
C VAL A 343 17.37 -1.60 -16.83
N THR A 344 17.46 -2.89 -16.52
CA THR A 344 16.86 -3.96 -17.34
C THR A 344 15.33 -3.94 -17.30
N GLU A 345 14.74 -3.83 -16.11
CA GLU A 345 13.28 -3.82 -15.97
C GLU A 345 12.68 -2.49 -16.45
N THR A 346 13.39 -1.36 -16.29
CA THR A 346 13.00 -0.10 -16.92
C THR A 346 12.97 -0.23 -18.44
N ALA A 347 13.97 -0.88 -19.07
CA ALA A 347 13.95 -1.12 -20.51
C ALA A 347 12.81 -2.06 -20.93
N ARG A 348 12.50 -3.10 -20.14
CA ARG A 348 11.35 -3.99 -20.37
C ARG A 348 10.03 -3.21 -20.30
N PHE A 349 9.84 -2.40 -19.26
CA PHE A 349 8.67 -1.54 -19.10
C PHE A 349 8.46 -0.62 -20.32
N VAL A 350 9.53 0.00 -20.83
CA VAL A 350 9.45 0.85 -22.03
C VAL A 350 9.04 0.05 -23.27
N ARG A 351 9.52 -1.19 -23.41
CA ARG A 351 9.09 -2.08 -24.51
C ARG A 351 7.64 -2.53 -24.38
N ASP A 352 7.16 -2.77 -23.16
CA ASP A 352 5.76 -3.09 -22.89
C ASP A 352 4.84 -1.92 -23.29
N ILE A 353 5.27 -0.67 -23.01
CA ILE A 353 4.57 0.53 -23.50
C ILE A 353 4.56 0.55 -25.03
N ALA A 354 5.72 0.33 -25.66
CA ALA A 354 5.85 0.36 -27.11
C ALA A 354 4.91 -0.65 -27.79
N ALA A 355 4.74 -1.84 -27.21
CA ALA A 355 3.84 -2.88 -27.72
C ALA A 355 2.37 -2.43 -27.76
N ILE A 356 1.96 -1.54 -26.85
CA ILE A 356 0.60 -1.01 -26.79
C ILE A 356 0.40 0.17 -27.75
N VAL A 357 1.34 1.13 -27.79
CA VAL A 357 1.12 2.40 -28.49
C VAL A 357 1.57 2.41 -29.96
N LYS A 358 2.56 1.59 -30.35
CA LYS A 358 3.02 1.51 -31.75
C LYS A 358 1.91 1.02 -32.70
N PRO A 359 1.13 -0.04 -32.40
CA PRO A 359 0.04 -0.49 -33.27
C PRO A 359 -1.08 0.54 -33.44
N GLN A 360 -1.19 1.49 -32.52
CA GLN A 360 -2.18 2.57 -32.53
C GLN A 360 -1.66 3.83 -33.25
N GLY A 361 -0.51 3.75 -33.92
CA GLY A 361 0.03 4.83 -34.76
C GLY A 361 0.89 5.85 -34.04
N HIS A 362 1.37 5.56 -32.81
CA HIS A 362 2.33 6.44 -32.13
C HIS A 362 3.74 6.27 -32.69
N ASP A 363 4.23 7.30 -33.38
CA ASP A 363 5.57 7.34 -33.96
C ASP A 363 6.61 7.86 -32.95
N PHE A 364 7.25 6.93 -32.26
CA PHE A 364 8.34 7.21 -31.31
C PHE A 364 9.38 6.08 -31.34
N ASP A 365 10.67 6.44 -31.34
CA ASP A 365 11.78 5.49 -31.32
C ASP A 365 12.14 5.07 -29.89
N PHE A 366 11.40 4.07 -29.39
CA PHE A 366 11.60 3.52 -28.04
C PHE A 366 12.97 2.87 -27.84
N ASP A 367 13.55 2.25 -28.87
CA ASP A 367 14.83 1.56 -28.74
C ASP A 367 15.98 2.58 -28.63
N LYS A 368 15.92 3.66 -29.41
CA LYS A 368 16.83 4.81 -29.25
C LYS A 368 16.67 5.46 -27.88
N TYR A 369 15.44 5.67 -27.40
CA TYR A 369 15.20 6.21 -26.06
C TYR A 369 15.82 5.32 -24.97
N ILE A 370 15.64 4.00 -25.05
CA ILE A 370 16.27 3.05 -24.10
C ILE A 370 17.80 3.17 -24.14
N ASP A 371 18.40 3.22 -25.33
CA ASP A 371 19.85 3.34 -25.48
C ASP A 371 20.37 4.65 -24.87
N GLU A 372 19.72 5.77 -25.15
CA GLU A 372 20.08 7.09 -24.62
C GLU A 372 19.96 7.16 -23.10
N GLN A 373 18.82 6.70 -22.54
CA GLN A 373 18.63 6.68 -21.08
C GLN A 373 19.64 5.74 -20.40
N THR A 374 19.98 4.60 -21.02
CA THR A 374 20.89 3.62 -20.43
C THR A 374 22.34 4.09 -20.47
N ARG A 375 22.78 4.72 -21.56
CA ARG A 375 24.18 5.13 -21.75
C ARG A 375 24.52 6.48 -21.15
N PHE A 376 23.59 7.44 -21.20
CA PHE A 376 23.90 8.84 -20.91
C PHE A 376 23.20 9.38 -19.66
N VAL A 377 22.05 8.82 -19.28
CA VAL A 377 21.29 9.29 -18.10
C VAL A 377 21.61 8.41 -16.88
N SER A 378 21.35 7.10 -16.99
CA SER A 378 21.63 6.16 -15.92
C SER A 378 23.12 5.92 -15.76
N GLN A 379 23.64 6.19 -14.57
CA GLN A 379 25.03 5.86 -14.22
C GLN A 379 25.21 4.39 -13.85
N SER A 380 24.12 3.62 -13.71
CA SER A 380 24.17 2.22 -13.26
C SER A 380 24.85 1.31 -14.28
N ALA A 381 24.61 1.52 -15.58
CA ALA A 381 25.24 0.71 -16.63
C ALA A 381 26.76 0.95 -16.66
N TRP A 382 27.20 2.20 -16.56
CA TRP A 382 28.63 2.51 -16.44
C TRP A 382 29.23 1.95 -15.14
N PHE A 383 28.54 2.15 -14.01
CA PHE A 383 28.98 1.68 -12.70
C PHE A 383 29.20 0.17 -12.69
N SER A 384 28.30 -0.62 -13.30
CA SER A 384 28.46 -2.08 -13.40
C SER A 384 29.74 -2.54 -14.11
N ARG A 385 30.37 -1.66 -14.90
CA ARG A 385 31.63 -1.91 -15.62
C ARG A 385 32.82 -1.18 -15.00
N SER A 386 32.63 -0.46 -13.90
CA SER A 386 33.69 0.26 -13.20
C SER A 386 34.48 -0.66 -12.26
N ILE A 387 35.68 -0.24 -11.89
CA ILE A 387 36.52 -0.93 -10.91
C ILE A 387 35.83 -1.02 -9.52
N ASP A 388 34.99 -0.04 -9.19
CA ASP A 388 34.26 -0.02 -7.93
C ASP A 388 33.26 -1.18 -7.85
N CYS A 389 32.51 -1.42 -8.93
CA CYS A 389 31.58 -2.54 -8.97
C CYS A 389 32.31 -3.88 -9.09
N GLN A 390 33.49 -3.92 -9.73
CA GLN A 390 34.31 -5.13 -9.78
C GLN A 390 34.64 -5.66 -8.38
N ASN A 391 34.87 -4.78 -7.40
CA ASN A 391 35.11 -5.16 -6.00
C ASN A 391 33.90 -5.81 -5.32
N LEU A 392 32.70 -5.68 -5.88
CA LEU A 392 31.47 -6.29 -5.36
C LEU A 392 31.26 -7.73 -5.86
N THR A 393 32.06 -8.17 -6.84
CA THR A 393 31.93 -9.51 -7.45
C THR A 393 32.04 -10.60 -6.40
N GLY A 394 31.00 -11.45 -6.30
CA GLY A 394 30.99 -12.60 -5.40
C GLY A 394 30.76 -12.29 -3.92
N LYS A 395 30.50 -11.01 -3.55
CA LYS A 395 30.01 -10.69 -2.20
C LYS A 395 28.67 -11.39 -1.94
N ARG A 396 28.51 -11.93 -0.74
CA ARG A 396 27.30 -12.62 -0.27
C ARG A 396 26.55 -11.78 0.74
#